data_AF-A0A6H1WV44-F1
#
_entry.id   AF-A0A6H1WV44-F1
#
_cell.length_a   1.000
_cell.length_b   1.000
_cell.length_c   1.000
_cell.angle_alpha   90.00
_cell.angle_beta   90.00
_cell.angle_gamma   90.00
#
_symmetry.space_group_name_H-M   'P 1'
#
loop_
_entity.id
_entity.type
_entity.pdbx_description
1 polymer ?
#
loop_
_entity_poly.entity_id
_entity_poly.type
_entity_poly.pdbx_seq_one_letter_code
_entity_poly.pdbx_strand_id
1 'polypeptide(L)' 'MVARKPVTVLVREKIVCPYCGNQEEFYEVAENALMVVHYLQNEDGTFVPLDESMEAGAVKFFCGRCQADLSHLRDRL' A
#
# COMPACT_ATOMS: atom_id res chain seq x y z
N MET A 1 43.49 18.78 1.17
CA MET A 1 42.31 19.03 2.01
C MET A 1 41.12 18.36 1.33
N VAL A 2 40.58 17.28 1.89
CA VAL A 2 39.45 16.56 1.27
C VAL A 2 38.15 17.21 1.75
N ALA A 3 37.48 17.92 0.84
CA ALA A 3 36.18 18.51 1.12
C ALA A 3 35.15 17.39 1.34
N ARG A 4 34.55 17.32 2.53
CA ARG A 4 33.45 16.40 2.82
C ARG A 4 32.19 16.96 2.17
N LYS A 5 31.61 16.21 1.24
CA LYS A 5 30.33 16.58 0.59
C LYS A 5 29.23 16.54 1.65
N PRO A 6 28.34 17.55 1.72
CA PRO A 6 27.22 17.54 2.65
C PRO A 6 26.31 16.34 2.34
N VAL A 7 26.01 15.55 3.36
CA VAL A 7 25.07 14.43 3.28
C VAL A 7 23.68 14.97 3.62
N THR A 8 22.78 14.98 2.63
CA THR A 8 21.37 15.30 2.87
C THR A 8 20.69 14.04 3.41
N VAL A 9 20.30 14.06 4.69
CA VAL A 9 19.51 12.98 5.29
C VAL A 9 18.03 13.30 5.09
N LEU A 10 17.35 12.49 4.28
CA LEU A 10 15.89 12.53 4.14
C LEU A 10 15.27 11.84 5.36
N VAL A 11 14.76 12.63 6.32
CA VAL A 11 13.99 12.10 7.45
C VAL A 11 12.53 12.03 7.01
N ARG A 12 11.97 10.82 6.92
CA ARG A 12 10.52 10.61 6.81
C ARG A 12 9.94 10.50 8.22
N GLU A 13 8.98 11.34 8.55
CA GLU A 13 8.26 11.25 9.83
C GLU A 13 7.47 9.94 9.90
N LYS A 14 7.54 9.23 11.03
CA LYS A 14 6.74 8.02 11.25
C LYS A 14 5.26 8.37 11.43
N ILE A 15 4.38 7.56 10.85
CA ILE A 15 2.95 7.62 11.14
C ILE A 15 2.71 7.02 12.54
N VAL A 16 2.03 7.78 13.39
CA VAL A 16 1.58 7.36 14.72
C VAL A 16 0.07 7.46 14.76
N CYS A 17 -0.61 6.37 15.14
CA CYS A 17 -2.05 6.38 15.31
C CYS A 17 -2.43 7.37 16.42
N PRO A 18 -3.23 8.42 16.12
CA PRO A 18 -3.58 9.45 17.10
C PRO A 18 -4.51 8.93 18.20
N TYR A 19 -5.12 7.76 18.01
CA TYR A 19 -6.10 7.19 18.93
C TYR A 19 -5.51 6.20 19.94
N CYS A 20 -4.47 5.42 19.57
CA CYS A 20 -3.89 4.40 20.45
C CYS A 20 -2.35 4.39 20.51
N GLY A 21 -1.69 5.31 19.79
CA GLY A 21 -0.23 5.42 19.76
C GLY A 21 0.49 4.30 18.99
N ASN A 22 -0.24 3.43 18.29
CA ASN A 22 0.35 2.41 17.41
C ASN A 22 1.22 3.04 16.32
N GLN A 23 2.38 2.44 16.04
CA GLN A 23 3.34 2.91 15.04
C GLN A 23 3.84 1.78 14.12
N GLU A 24 3.25 0.59 14.25
CA GLU A 24 3.80 -0.63 13.64
C GLU A 24 2.79 -1.27 12.68
N GLU A 25 1.52 -1.36 13.08
CA GLU A 25 0.52 -2.11 12.31
C GLU A 25 -0.56 -1.20 11.71
N PHE A 26 -0.66 -1.16 10.39
CA PHE A 26 -1.68 -0.42 9.65
C PHE A 26 -2.10 -1.23 8.42
N TYR A 27 -3.32 -1.01 7.92
CA TYR A 27 -3.81 -1.70 6.73
C TYR A 27 -4.74 -0.81 5.91
N GLU A 28 -4.84 -1.09 4.61
CA GLU A 28 -5.82 -0.48 3.73
C GLU A 28 -6.96 -1.48 3.43
N VAL A 29 -8.17 -0.95 3.26
CA VAL A 29 -9.33 -1.70 2.76
C VAL A 29 -9.78 -1.04 1.47
N ALA A 30 -9.68 -1.77 0.37
CA ALA A 30 -10.25 -1.40 -0.91
C ALA A 30 -11.68 -1.96 -1.00
N GLU A 31 -12.68 -1.09 -1.01
CA GLU A 31 -14.07 -1.48 -1.24
C GLU A 31 -14.35 -1.59 -2.75
N ASN A 32 -15.21 -2.54 -3.15
CA ASN A 32 -15.62 -2.76 -4.53
C ASN A 32 -14.45 -2.99 -5.50
N ALA A 33 -13.43 -3.75 -5.07
CA ALA A 33 -12.31 -4.10 -5.94
C ALA A 33 -12.73 -5.14 -6.99
N LEU A 34 -12.50 -4.82 -8.27
CA LEU A 34 -12.59 -5.72 -9.41
C LEU A 34 -11.17 -6.08 -9.86
N MET A 35 -10.84 -7.36 -9.79
CA MET A 35 -9.61 -7.91 -10.38
C MET A 35 -9.97 -8.73 -11.60
N VAL A 36 -9.35 -8.42 -12.74
CA VAL A 36 -9.51 -9.16 -13.99
C VAL A 36 -8.16 -9.73 -14.39
N VAL A 37 -8.11 -11.04 -14.61
CA VAL A 37 -6.90 -11.71 -15.11
C VAL A 37 -7.24 -12.43 -16.40
N HIS A 38 -6.52 -12.11 -17.46
CA HIS A 38 -6.67 -12.74 -18.76
C HIS A 38 -5.67 -13.88 -18.88
N TYR A 39 -6.14 -15.08 -19.23
CA TYR A 39 -5.29 -16.26 -19.41
C TYR A 39 -5.34 -16.75 -20.86
N LEU A 40 -4.19 -17.21 -21.35
CA LEU A 40 -4.08 -18.07 -22.52
C LEU A 40 -4.03 -19.53 -22.05
N GLN A 41 -4.85 -20.38 -22.65
CA GLN A 41 -4.74 -21.82 -22.47
C GLN A 41 -3.85 -22.42 -23.56
N ASN A 42 -2.80 -23.12 -23.15
CA ASN A 42 -1.89 -23.84 -24.03
C ASN A 42 -2.51 -25.16 -24.54
N GLU A 43 -1.92 -25.76 -25.57
CA GLU A 43 -2.35 -27.06 -26.12
C GLU A 43 -2.25 -28.22 -25.11
N ASP A 44 -1.31 -28.12 -24.16
CA ASP A 44 -1.15 -29.08 -23.06
C ASP A 44 -2.16 -28.87 -21.91
N GLY A 45 -3.05 -27.88 -22.06
CA GLY A 45 -4.10 -27.56 -21.11
C GLY A 45 -3.67 -26.64 -19.96
N THR A 46 -2.39 -26.23 -19.90
CA THR A 46 -1.91 -25.28 -18.90
C THR A 46 -2.36 -23.84 -19.21
N PHE A 47 -2.43 -22.99 -18.19
CA PHE A 47 -2.81 -21.58 -18.33
C PHE A 47 -1.61 -20.67 -18.08
N VAL A 48 -1.46 -19.64 -18.92
CA VAL A 48 -0.45 -18.58 -18.77
C VAL A 48 -1.17 -17.24 -18.67
N PRO A 49 -0.92 -16.42 -17.63
CA PRO A 49 -1.51 -15.09 -17.55
C PRO A 49 -0.93 -14.21 -18.66
N LEU A 50 -1.82 -13.55 -19.41
CA LEU A 50 -1.48 -12.57 -20.44
C LEU A 50 -1.47 -11.16 -19.90
N ASP A 51 -2.46 -10.84 -19.06
CA ASP A 51 -2.68 -9.51 -18.53
C ASP A 51 -3.40 -9.58 -17.18
N GLU A 52 -3.14 -8.59 -16.34
CA GLU A 52 -3.77 -8.42 -15.03
C GLU A 52 -4.16 -6.96 -14.84
N SER A 53 -5.41 -6.73 -14.46
CA SER A 53 -5.89 -5.41 -14.08
C SER A 53 -6.62 -5.47 -12.75
N MET A 54 -6.46 -4.41 -11.97
CA MET A 54 -7.12 -4.24 -10.70
C MET A 54 -7.70 -2.83 -10.63
N GLU A 55 -9.01 -2.75 -10.51
CA GLU A 55 -9.75 -1.52 -10.29
C GLU A 55 -10.32 -1.57 -8.88
N ALA A 56 -9.89 -0.66 -8.02
CA ALA A 56 -10.42 -0.52 -6.66
C ALA A 56 -11.33 0.71 -6.58
N GLY A 57 -12.44 0.58 -5.84
CA GLY A 57 -13.25 1.71 -5.44
C GLY A 57 -12.57 2.54 -4.34
N ALA A 58 -13.34 3.00 -3.35
CA ALA A 58 -12.78 3.76 -2.23
C ALA A 58 -11.76 2.91 -1.44
N VAL A 59 -10.56 3.47 -1.23
CA VAL A 59 -9.53 2.87 -0.37
C VAL A 59 -9.51 3.62 0.95
N LYS A 60 -9.79 2.89 2.03
CA LYS A 60 -9.74 3.41 3.41
C LYS A 60 -8.49 2.91 4.10
N PHE A 61 -7.91 3.73 4.97
CA PHE A 61 -6.72 3.39 5.75
C PHE A 61 -7.06 3.25 7.23
N PHE A 62 -6.57 2.22 7.89
CA PHE A 62 -6.94 1.89 9.26
C PHE A 62 -5.73 1.57 10.15
N CYS A 63 -5.89 1.81 11.44
CA CYS A 63 -4.96 1.32 12.45
C CYS A 63 -5.18 -0.19 12.71
N GLY A 64 -4.14 -1.01 12.57
CA GLY A 64 -4.19 -2.45 12.87
C GLY A 64 -4.55 -2.77 14.32
N ARG A 65 -4.14 -1.91 15.26
CA ARG A 65 -4.33 -2.16 16.69
C ARG A 65 -5.72 -1.77 17.21
N CYS A 66 -6.21 -0.57 16.89
CA CYS A 66 -7.48 -0.07 17.42
C CYS A 66 -8.60 0.03 16.38
N GLN A 67 -8.34 -0.36 15.13
CA GLN A 67 -9.32 -0.38 14.04
C GLN A 67 -9.89 0.99 13.67
N ALA A 68 -9.29 2.08 14.15
CA ALA A 68 -9.74 3.43 13.84
C ALA A 68 -9.47 3.79 12.37
N ASP A 69 -10.42 4.49 11.75
CA ASP A 69 -10.27 5.05 10.40
C ASP A 69 -9.27 6.21 10.41
N LEU A 70 -8.21 6.02 9.65
CA LEU A 70 -7.09 6.94 9.45
C LEU A 70 -7.00 7.41 7.99
N SER A 71 -8.06 7.29 7.19
CA SER A 71 -8.06 7.65 5.76
C SER A 71 -7.63 9.10 5.49
N HIS A 72 -7.83 10.00 6.47
CA HIS A 72 -7.34 11.38 6.43
C HIS A 72 -5.80 11.53 6.46
N LEU A 73 -5.08 10.47 6.82
CA LEU A 73 -3.61 10.40 6.82
C LEU A 73 -3.04 9.70 5.58
N ARG A 74 -3.90 9.22 4.67
CA ARG A 74 -3.51 8.39 3.53
C ARG A 74 -2.53 9.08 2.59
N ASP A 75 -2.67 10.39 2.37
CA ASP A 75 -1.76 11.17 1.52
C ASP A 75 -0.32 11.29 2.06
N ARG A 76 -0.06 10.76 3.27
CA ARG A 76 1.27 10.70 3.89
C ARG A 76 1.98 9.35 3.69
N LEU A 77 1.31 8.36 3.11
CA LEU A 77 1.91 7.07 2.71
C LEU A 77 2.80 7.26 1.48
#